data_AF-A0A2S2NPH9-F1
#
_entry.id   AF-A0A2S2NPH9-F1
#
_cell.length_a   1.000
_cell.length_b   1.000
_cell.length_c   1.000
_cell.angle_alpha   90.00
_cell.angle_beta   90.00
_cell.angle_gamma   90.00
#
_symmetry.space_group_name_H-M   'P 1'
#
loop_
_entity.id
_entity.type
_entity.pdbx_description
1 polymer ?
#
loop_
_entity_poly.entity_id
_entity_poly.type
_entity_poly.pdbx_seq_one_letter_code
_entity_poly.pdbx_strand_id
1 'polypeptide(L)'
;AVSDNAYNIKNALNMLGFKNMGCFAHTMNLIVQSALKLEEDLINKIKNIVAHFRKSTVANNALKTYQINNGIKEPKKLIQDVQTRWNSTYYMICRFVELETSIRGTLGLLNNAPDNL
;
A
#
# COMPACT_ATOMS: atom_id res chain seq x y z
N ALA A 1 22.51 9.92 22.55
CA ALA A 1 21.69 8.71 22.28
C ALA A 1 20.76 8.97 21.10
N VAL A 2 20.39 7.92 20.34
CA VAL A 2 19.38 8.00 19.27
C VAL A 2 18.08 7.42 19.79
N SER A 3 16.96 8.13 19.63
CA SER A 3 15.63 7.68 20.06
C SER A 3 14.66 7.63 18.88
N ASP A 4 13.58 6.86 19.01
CA ASP A 4 12.55 6.65 17.98
C ASP A 4 11.63 7.87 17.74
N ASN A 5 11.98 9.03 18.31
CA ASN A 5 11.19 10.27 18.28
C ASN A 5 9.82 10.22 18.94
N ALA A 6 9.47 9.15 19.69
CA ALA A 6 8.21 9.08 20.40
C ALA A 6 8.07 10.26 21.39
N TYR A 7 6.88 10.85 21.49
CA TYR A 7 6.64 12.08 22.25
C TYR A 7 7.04 11.96 23.72
N ASN A 8 6.65 10.85 24.36
CA ASN A 8 7.00 10.52 25.73
C ASN A 8 8.53 10.40 25.95
N ILE A 9 9.24 9.74 25.02
CA ILE A 9 10.68 9.57 25.08
C ILE A 9 11.40 10.90 24.88
N LYS A 10 10.97 11.72 23.91
CA LYS A 10 11.50 13.07 23.71
C LYS A 10 11.35 13.94 24.96
N ASN A 11 10.16 13.91 25.58
CA ASN A 11 9.89 14.72 26.76
C ASN A 11 10.75 14.27 27.95
N ALA A 12 10.85 12.96 28.21
CA ALA A 12 11.69 12.42 29.28
C ALA A 12 13.17 12.77 29.09
N LEU A 13 13.70 12.65 27.86
CA LEU A 13 15.09 13.02 27.56
C LEU A 13 15.35 14.51 27.74
N ASN A 14 14.38 15.37 27.42
CA ASN A 14 14.46 16.81 27.66
C ASN A 14 14.46 17.13 29.15
N MET A 15 13.53 16.55 29.92
CA MET A 15 13.46 16.73 31.38
C MET A 15 14.76 16.29 32.09
N LEU A 16 15.40 15.24 31.59
CA LEU A 16 16.67 14.73 32.13
C LEU A 16 17.91 15.47 31.60
N GLY A 17 17.75 16.48 30.74
CA GLY A 17 18.86 17.23 30.16
C GLY A 17 19.74 16.43 29.20
N PHE A 18 19.28 15.28 28.72
CA PHE A 18 20.05 14.42 27.81
C PHE A 18 19.98 14.91 26.37
N LYS A 19 21.14 15.21 25.79
CA LYS A 19 21.27 15.42 24.34
C LYS A 19 20.87 14.15 23.59
N ASN A 20 19.83 14.26 22.77
CA ASN A 20 19.36 13.18 21.91
C ASN A 20 19.22 13.66 20.45
N MET A 21 19.45 12.73 19.53
CA MET A 21 19.17 12.92 18.12
C MET A 21 18.00 12.01 17.74
N GLY A 22 17.08 12.54 16.95
CA GLY A 22 15.98 11.75 16.44
C GLY A 22 16.44 10.66 15.49
N CYS A 23 15.70 9.55 15.45
CA CYS A 23 15.94 8.49 14.48
C CYS A 23 15.75 9.02 13.06
N PHE A 24 16.82 8.96 12.25
CA PHE A 24 16.81 9.40 10.86
C PHE A 24 15.80 8.61 10.02
N ALA A 25 15.79 7.28 10.18
CA ALA A 25 14.83 6.41 9.51
C ALA A 25 13.38 6.77 9.86
N HIS A 26 13.10 7.05 11.13
CA HIS A 26 11.77 7.50 11.55
C HIS A 26 11.40 8.85 10.90
N THR A 27 12.34 9.79 10.83
CA THR A 27 12.13 11.10 10.20
C THR A 27 11.83 10.96 8.71
N MET A 28 12.59 10.12 8.00
CA MET A 28 12.33 9.79 6.60
C MET A 28 10.96 9.16 6.40
N ASN A 29 10.55 8.23 7.27
CA ASN A 29 9.21 7.65 7.22
C ASN A 29 8.14 8.73 7.42
N LEU A 30 8.29 9.66 8.38
CA LEU A 30 7.33 10.76 8.57
C LEU A 30 7.21 11.65 7.33
N ILE A 31 8.33 11.96 6.67
CA ILE A 31 8.33 12.75 5.42
C ILE A 31 7.55 12.00 4.33
N VAL A 32 7.84 10.71 4.12
CA VAL A 32 7.15 9.89 3.11
C VAL A 32 5.66 9.78 3.42
N GLN A 33 5.27 9.52 4.67
CA GLN A 33 3.87 9.44 5.08
C GLN A 33 3.14 10.78 4.87
N SER A 34 3.82 11.90 5.12
CA SER A 34 3.25 13.24 4.87
C SER A 34 3.05 13.50 3.38
N ALA A 35 3.98 13.07 2.53
CA ALA A 35 3.83 13.18 1.08
C ALA A 35 2.69 12.29 0.55
N LEU A 36 2.55 11.07 1.05
CA LEU A 36 1.47 10.15 0.64
C LEU A 36 0.08 10.69 0.99
N LYS A 37 -0.07 11.48 2.06
CA LYS A 37 -1.36 12.13 2.40
C LYS A 37 -1.84 13.12 1.35
N LEU A 38 -0.93 13.70 0.55
CA LEU A 38 -1.31 14.62 -0.52
C LEU A 38 -2.12 13.91 -1.62
N GLU A 39 -1.91 12.59 -1.77
CA GLU A 39 -2.55 11.74 -2.78
C GLU A 39 -3.48 10.70 -2.12
N GLU A 40 -3.99 11.00 -0.92
CA GLU A 40 -4.77 10.05 -0.13
C GLU A 40 -6.00 9.51 -0.88
N ASP A 41 -6.69 10.37 -1.63
CA ASP A 41 -7.86 9.98 -2.42
C ASP A 41 -7.53 8.94 -3.50
N LEU A 42 -6.45 9.16 -4.26
CA LEU A 42 -5.99 8.22 -5.28
C LEU A 42 -5.54 6.90 -4.65
N ILE A 43 -4.77 6.98 -3.56
CA ILE A 43 -4.29 5.81 -2.84
C ILE A 43 -5.47 5.01 -2.29
N ASN A 44 -6.50 5.67 -1.77
CA ASN A 44 -7.70 5.01 -1.25
C ASN A 44 -8.50 4.31 -2.37
N LYS A 45 -8.60 4.89 -3.56
CA LYS A 45 -9.19 4.21 -4.72
C LYS A 45 -8.42 2.94 -5.08
N ILE A 46 -7.10 3.02 -5.14
CA ILE A 46 -6.24 1.84 -5.38
C ILE A 46 -6.45 0.79 -4.29
N LYS A 47 -6.48 1.19 -3.00
CA LYS A 47 -6.75 0.30 -1.87
C LYS A 47 -8.09 -0.42 -2.00
N ASN A 48 -9.13 0.28 -2.43
CA ASN A 48 -10.46 -0.29 -2.62
C ASN A 48 -10.47 -1.37 -3.71
N ILE A 49 -9.85 -1.09 -4.86
CA ILE A 49 -9.73 -2.08 -5.94
C ILE A 49 -8.92 -3.30 -5.47
N VAL A 50 -7.76 -3.07 -4.86
CA VAL A 50 -6.91 -4.13 -4.31
C VAL A 50 -7.69 -4.96 -3.29
N ALA A 51 -8.43 -4.32 -2.39
CA ALA A 51 -9.24 -4.99 -1.38
C ALA A 51 -10.36 -5.84 -2.00
N HIS A 52 -11.03 -5.36 -3.05
CA HIS A 52 -12.03 -6.13 -3.79
C HIS A 52 -11.46 -7.47 -4.28
N PHE A 53 -10.35 -7.42 -5.01
CA PHE A 53 -9.68 -8.62 -5.51
C PHE A 53 -9.14 -9.50 -4.38
N ARG A 54 -8.63 -8.94 -3.28
CA ARG A 54 -8.13 -9.75 -2.16
C ARG A 54 -9.22 -10.45 -1.36
N LYS A 55 -10.39 -9.82 -1.22
CA LYS A 55 -11.53 -10.36 -0.47
C LYS A 55 -12.35 -11.36 -1.28
N SER A 56 -12.50 -11.14 -2.58
CA SER A 56 -13.30 -12.00 -3.46
C SER A 56 -12.45 -13.08 -4.12
N THR A 57 -12.66 -14.33 -3.72
CA THR A 57 -12.05 -15.50 -4.39
C THR A 57 -12.42 -15.54 -5.88
N VAL A 58 -13.64 -15.14 -6.22
CA VAL A 58 -14.13 -15.09 -7.62
C VAL A 58 -13.34 -14.06 -8.42
N ALA A 59 -13.23 -12.82 -7.93
CA ALA A 59 -12.49 -11.76 -8.64
C ALA A 59 -11.00 -12.09 -8.74
N ASN A 60 -10.38 -12.63 -7.68
CA ASN A 60 -8.98 -13.06 -7.71
C ASN A 60 -8.74 -14.19 -8.72
N ASN A 61 -9.66 -15.16 -8.80
CA ASN A 61 -9.56 -16.24 -9.78
C ASN A 61 -9.76 -15.72 -11.21
N ALA A 62 -10.71 -14.81 -11.42
CA ALA A 62 -10.90 -14.15 -12.71
C ALA A 62 -9.63 -13.41 -13.15
N LEU A 63 -8.97 -12.67 -12.24
CA LEU A 63 -7.71 -11.98 -12.51
C LEU A 63 -6.57 -12.95 -12.87
N LYS A 64 -6.50 -14.09 -12.17
CA LYS A 64 -5.55 -15.16 -12.48
C LYS A 64 -5.81 -15.74 -13.87
N THR A 65 -7.06 -16.07 -14.18
CA THR A 65 -7.46 -16.64 -15.47
C THR A 65 -7.20 -15.67 -16.61
N TYR A 66 -7.51 -14.38 -16.43
CA TYR A 66 -7.22 -13.35 -17.42
C TYR A 66 -5.73 -13.31 -17.77
N GLN A 67 -4.85 -13.31 -16.76
CA GLN A 67 -3.41 -13.34 -16.97
C GLN A 67 -2.96 -14.58 -17.76
N ILE A 68 -3.45 -15.78 -17.38
CA ILE A 68 -3.10 -17.04 -18.06
C ILE A 68 -3.55 -17.00 -19.52
N ASN A 69 -4.79 -16.56 -19.78
CA ASN A 69 -5.35 -16.48 -21.13
C ASN A 69 -4.60 -15.49 -22.03
N ASN A 70 -3.93 -14.49 -21.44
CA ASN A 70 -3.07 -13.53 -22.15
C ASN A 70 -1.59 -13.97 -22.18
N GLY A 71 -1.29 -15.24 -21.88
CA GLY A 71 0.05 -15.82 -22.03
C GLY A 71 1.01 -15.55 -20.87
N ILE A 72 0.55 -15.02 -19.74
CA ILE A 72 1.38 -14.81 -18.55
C ILE A 72 1.62 -16.16 -17.86
N LYS A 73 2.88 -16.61 -17.88
CA LYS A 73 3.32 -17.89 -17.30
C LYS A 73 3.19 -17.93 -15.77
N GLU A 74 3.44 -16.80 -15.11
CA GLU A 74 3.39 -16.67 -13.65
C GLU A 74 2.39 -15.58 -13.24
N PRO A 75 1.10 -15.94 -13.08
CA PRO A 75 0.08 -14.99 -12.67
C PRO A 75 0.35 -14.43 -11.29
N LYS A 76 0.26 -13.11 -11.15
CA LYS A 76 0.47 -12.42 -9.88
C LYS A 76 -0.86 -12.00 -9.26
N LYS A 77 -0.85 -11.90 -7.93
CA LYS A 77 -1.95 -11.32 -7.14
C LYS A 77 -1.63 -9.87 -6.80
N LEU A 78 -2.67 -9.07 -6.57
CA LEU A 78 -2.51 -7.74 -5.99
C LEU A 78 -1.98 -7.82 -4.55
N ILE A 79 -1.15 -6.85 -4.15
CA ILE A 79 -0.56 -6.75 -2.81
C ILE A 79 -1.34 -5.72 -2.02
N GLN A 80 -1.77 -6.06 -0.80
CA GLN A 80 -2.47 -5.14 0.09
C GLN A 80 -1.49 -4.28 0.88
N ASP A 81 -1.82 -3.00 1.02
CA ASP A 81 -1.12 -2.07 1.91
C ASP A 81 -1.20 -2.52 3.39
N VAL A 82 -0.12 -2.34 4.13
CA VAL A 82 -0.02 -2.71 5.55
C VAL A 82 0.57 -1.52 6.29
N GLN A 83 -0.27 -0.70 6.90
CA GLN A 83 0.10 0.59 7.49
C GLN A 83 1.32 0.54 8.43
N THR A 84 1.52 -0.58 9.14
CA THR A 84 2.66 -0.76 10.05
C THR A 84 3.98 -1.11 9.36
N ARG A 85 3.98 -1.36 8.04
CA ARG A 85 5.15 -1.69 7.22
C ARG A 85 5.46 -0.53 6.27
N TRP A 86 6.58 0.14 6.49
CA TRP A 86 7.01 1.35 5.79
C TRP A 86 6.82 1.30 4.27
N ASN A 87 7.26 0.24 3.60
CA ASN A 87 7.24 0.18 2.13
C ASN A 87 5.98 -0.48 1.53
N SER A 88 4.97 -0.81 2.34
CA SER A 88 3.83 -1.58 1.85
C SER A 88 2.98 -0.82 0.84
N THR A 89 2.77 0.49 1.04
CA THR A 89 2.04 1.34 0.10
C THR A 89 2.75 1.41 -1.25
N TYR A 90 4.08 1.56 -1.24
CA TYR A 90 4.90 1.51 -2.45
C TYR A 90 4.73 0.19 -3.21
N TYR A 91 4.87 -0.95 -2.52
CA TYR A 91 4.72 -2.26 -3.16
C TYR A 91 3.31 -2.52 -3.69
N MET A 92 2.27 -2.04 -2.99
CA MET A 92 0.89 -2.10 -3.49
C MET A 92 0.75 -1.33 -4.80
N ILE A 93 1.23 -0.08 -4.85
CA ILE A 93 1.13 0.78 -6.04
C ILE A 93 1.93 0.18 -7.21
N CYS A 94 3.17 -0.24 -6.97
CA CYS A 94 3.98 -0.88 -8.00
C CYS A 94 3.29 -2.12 -8.58
N ARG A 95 2.72 -2.99 -7.73
CA ARG A 95 1.98 -4.17 -8.18
C ARG A 95 0.68 -3.80 -8.92
N PHE A 96 0.01 -2.75 -8.47
CA PHE A 96 -1.21 -2.27 -9.12
C PHE A 96 -0.91 -1.79 -10.54
N VAL A 97 0.14 -0.99 -10.72
CA VAL A 97 0.59 -0.52 -12.05
C VAL A 97 1.08 -1.69 -12.91
N GLU A 98 1.85 -2.62 -12.34
CA GLU A 98 2.30 -3.83 -13.04
C GLU A 98 1.13 -4.64 -13.63
N LEU A 99 0.00 -4.68 -12.93
CA LEU A 99 -1.17 -5.47 -13.32
C LEU A 99 -2.28 -4.64 -13.98
N GLU A 100 -2.05 -3.36 -14.30
CA GLU A 100 -3.07 -2.42 -14.78
C GLU A 100 -3.94 -3.02 -15.90
N THR A 101 -3.31 -3.59 -16.93
CA THR A 101 -4.02 -4.14 -18.08
C THR A 101 -4.84 -5.38 -17.71
N SER A 102 -4.30 -6.22 -16.81
CA SER A 102 -5.01 -7.40 -16.31
C SER A 102 -6.18 -7.02 -15.41
N ILE A 103 -6.02 -6.00 -14.57
CA ILE A 103 -7.07 -5.46 -13.71
C ILE A 103 -8.20 -4.91 -14.57
N ARG A 104 -7.88 -4.05 -15.55
CA ARG A 104 -8.87 -3.44 -16.45
C ARG A 104 -9.65 -4.48 -17.24
N GLY A 105 -8.95 -5.44 -17.85
CA GLY A 105 -9.58 -6.52 -18.59
C GLY A 105 -10.46 -7.41 -17.72
N THR A 106 -10.00 -7.72 -16.50
CA THR A 106 -10.81 -8.52 -15.56
C THR A 106 -12.05 -7.76 -15.10
N LEU A 107 -11.94 -6.47 -14.75
CA LEU A 107 -13.09 -5.65 -14.34
C LEU A 107 -14.16 -5.56 -15.43
N GLY A 108 -13.76 -5.45 -16.70
CA GLY A 108 -14.69 -5.46 -17.83
C GLY A 108 -15.45 -6.79 -18.00
N LEU A 109 -15.02 -7.87 -17.36
CA LEU A 109 -15.65 -9.19 -17.40
C LEU A 109 -16.45 -9.52 -16.13
N LEU A 110 -16.38 -8.69 -15.09
CA LEU A 110 -17.06 -8.93 -13.81
C LEU A 110 -18.43 -8.24 -13.80
N ASN A 111 -19.49 -9.01 -13.52
CA ASN A 111 -20.86 -8.48 -13.38
C ASN A 111 -21.08 -7.63 -12.12
N ASN A 112 -20.15 -7.68 -11.15
CA ASN A 112 -20.18 -6.94 -9.87
C ASN A 112 -18.85 -6.19 -9.66
N ALA A 113 -18.56 -5.22 -10.51
CA ALA A 113 -17.44 -4.30 -10.29
C ALA A 113 -17.66 -3.53 -8.98
N PRO A 114 -16.60 -3.16 -8.24
CA PRO A 114 -16.76 -2.35 -7.03
C PRO A 114 -17.49 -1.04 -7.35
N ASP A 115 -18.55 -0.74 -6.59
CA ASP A 115 -19.51 0.37 -6.82
C ASP A 115 -18.88 1.78 -6.87
N ASN A 116 -17.59 1.87 -6.54
CA ASN A 116 -16.86 3.09 -6.23
C ASN A 116 -15.49 3.15 -6.94
N LEU A 117 -15.43 2.63 -8.17
CA LEU A 117 -14.36 2.90 -9.15
C LEU A 117 -14.35 4.39 -9.58
#